data_AF-A0AAD4LG14-F1
#
_entry.id   AF-A0AAD4LG14-F1
#
_cell.length_a   1.000
_cell.length_b   1.000
_cell.length_c   1.000
_cell.angle_alpha   90.00
_cell.angle_beta   90.00
_cell.angle_gamma   90.00
#
_symmetry.space_group_name_H-M   'P 1'
#
loop_
_entity.id
_entity.type
_entity.pdbx_description
1 polymer ?
#
loop_
_entity_poly.entity_id
_entity_poly.type
_entity_poly.pdbx_seq_one_letter_code
_entity_poly.pdbx_strand_id
1 'polypeptide(L)'
;MSQKPPTASSNFQAVFCASLETYKRKTKKDLLAHPLMGQLQTCGSPTDILAILRTQVQEFEESTSGDDTLTKWLNPTVNVLYAFSAALGEGVGLVFSPAKVIFAGAGVLLLAAKDVVASQDALIDIFERIESFFRRLEEYSEVPTTEAMRDVIVKIMVEVLGIFAVVTKEMKQGRAKKYLKKLIGRRDIEDALGRLDRLTQQEVQMAIVQVLKVAHHVKDGVQTVGEQVQGVDDKVKEVDDKVIAVDDKVNLAVEDGKVVKATTMETKTLLQQTANNINEEKRS
;
A
#
# COMPACT_ATOMS: atom_id res chain seq x y z
N MET A 1 17.97 33.06 13.55
CA MET A 1 18.55 31.86 12.91
C MET A 1 17.62 30.68 13.21
N SER A 2 16.66 30.40 12.33
CA SER A 2 15.78 29.24 12.49
C SER A 2 16.52 27.99 12.03
N GLN A 3 16.93 27.14 12.97
CA GLN A 3 17.38 25.79 12.66
C GLN A 3 16.15 24.98 12.22
N LYS A 4 16.11 24.65 10.94
CA LYS A 4 15.21 23.66 10.35
C LYS A 4 15.48 22.31 11.05
N PRO A 5 14.46 21.59 11.54
CA PRO A 5 14.68 20.28 12.14
C PRO A 5 15.31 19.33 11.11
N PRO A 6 16.25 18.45 11.50
CA PRO A 6 16.85 17.50 10.58
C PRO A 6 15.75 16.61 10.00
N THR A 7 15.59 16.66 8.68
CA THR A 7 14.65 15.83 7.93
C THR A 7 15.01 14.35 8.15
N ALA A 8 14.01 13.51 8.43
CA ALA A 8 14.16 12.08 8.73
C ALA A 8 15.08 11.32 7.72
N SER A 9 15.07 11.73 6.45
CA SER A 9 15.98 11.31 5.37
C SER A 9 17.47 11.21 5.78
N SER A 10 17.99 12.21 6.50
CA SER A 10 19.41 12.27 6.88
C SER A 10 19.82 11.25 7.96
N ASN A 11 18.88 10.84 8.82
CA ASN A 11 19.14 9.82 9.83
C ASN A 11 19.20 8.42 9.22
N PHE A 12 18.40 8.15 8.17
CA PHE A 12 18.39 6.85 7.49
C PHE A 12 19.70 6.51 6.82
N GLN A 13 20.21 7.44 6.01
CA GLN A 13 21.46 7.27 5.30
C GLN A 13 22.59 6.99 6.29
N ALA A 14 22.65 7.74 7.39
CA ALA A 14 23.67 7.53 8.43
C ALA A 14 23.58 6.15 9.08
N VAL A 15 22.38 5.71 9.48
CA VAL A 15 22.18 4.41 10.15
C VAL A 15 22.47 3.24 9.20
N PHE A 16 22.00 3.32 7.95
CA PHE A 16 22.22 2.27 6.96
C PHE A 16 23.69 2.18 6.52
N CYS A 17 24.37 3.31 6.32
CA CYS A 17 25.81 3.30 6.04
C CYS A 17 26.61 2.76 7.24
N ALA A 18 26.24 3.09 8.48
CA ALA A 18 26.89 2.55 9.67
C ALA A 18 26.69 1.02 9.80
N SER A 19 25.53 0.51 9.40
CA SER A 19 25.27 -0.94 9.40
C SER A 19 26.11 -1.65 8.33
N LEU A 20 26.28 -1.07 7.15
CA LEU A 20 27.17 -1.56 6.09
C LEU A 20 28.63 -1.64 6.55
N GLU A 21 29.13 -0.60 7.21
CA GLU A 21 30.49 -0.60 7.77
C GLU A 21 30.65 -1.65 8.88
N THR A 22 29.61 -1.85 9.69
CA THR A 22 29.58 -2.91 10.70
C THR A 22 29.58 -4.29 10.06
N TYR A 23 28.79 -4.50 9.00
CA TYR A 23 28.77 -5.72 8.20
C TYR A 23 30.17 -6.02 7.65
N LYS A 24 30.78 -5.06 6.96
CA LYS A 24 32.13 -5.17 6.38
C LYS A 24 33.16 -5.54 7.42
N ARG A 25 33.11 -4.90 8.60
CA ARG A 25 34.03 -5.19 9.72
C ARG A 25 33.91 -6.63 10.23
N LYS A 26 32.67 -7.13 10.36
CA LYS A 26 32.37 -8.48 10.86
C LYS A 26 32.70 -9.58 9.85
N THR A 27 32.29 -9.42 8.60
CA THR A 27 32.37 -10.47 7.56
C THR A 27 33.63 -10.41 6.72
N LYS A 28 34.37 -9.29 6.79
CA LYS A 28 35.48 -8.91 5.90
C LYS A 28 35.06 -8.86 4.43
N LYS A 29 33.76 -8.66 4.15
CA LYS A 29 33.20 -8.53 2.80
C LYS A 29 32.53 -7.17 2.68
N ASP A 30 32.96 -6.41 1.70
CA ASP A 30 32.29 -5.18 1.29
C ASP A 30 31.16 -5.53 0.34
N LEU A 31 29.91 -5.30 0.74
CA LEU A 31 28.74 -5.64 -0.08
C LEU A 31 28.66 -4.76 -1.33
N LEU A 32 29.00 -3.48 -1.22
CA LEU A 32 28.88 -2.55 -2.35
C LEU A 32 29.95 -2.82 -3.42
N ALA A 33 31.11 -3.32 -3.02
CA ALA A 33 32.17 -3.75 -3.93
C ALA A 33 32.07 -5.22 -4.35
N HIS A 34 31.07 -5.97 -3.85
CA HIS A 34 30.95 -7.40 -4.16
C HIS A 34 30.45 -7.61 -5.60
N PRO A 35 30.96 -8.60 -6.36
CA PRO A 35 30.48 -8.90 -7.71
C PRO A 35 28.95 -9.13 -7.80
N LEU A 36 28.36 -9.71 -6.74
CA LEU A 36 26.90 -9.87 -6.63
C LEU A 36 26.14 -8.54 -6.68
N MET A 37 26.70 -7.46 -6.11
CA MET A 37 26.08 -6.16 -6.19
C MET A 37 26.01 -5.67 -7.64
N GLY A 38 27.07 -5.87 -8.42
CA GLY A 38 27.08 -5.56 -9.85
C GLY A 38 26.00 -6.30 -10.63
N GLN A 39 25.81 -7.60 -10.35
CA GLN A 39 24.76 -8.41 -10.99
C GLN A 39 23.34 -7.96 -10.56
N LEU A 40 23.15 -7.65 -9.28
CA LEU A 40 21.86 -7.17 -8.77
C LEU A 40 21.52 -5.77 -9.28
N GLN A 41 22.51 -4.96 -9.66
CA GLN A 41 22.25 -3.66 -10.26
C GLN A 41 21.55 -3.78 -11.61
N THR A 42 21.85 -4.82 -12.40
CA THR A 42 21.23 -5.07 -13.70
C THR A 42 19.83 -5.70 -13.63
N CYS A 43 19.40 -6.16 -12.46
CA CYS A 43 18.08 -6.75 -12.29
C CYS A 43 16.96 -5.71 -12.37
N GLY A 44 15.94 -6.01 -13.18
CA GLY A 44 14.74 -5.20 -13.35
C GLY A 44 13.46 -5.91 -12.90
N SER A 45 13.55 -7.10 -12.31
CA SER A 45 12.40 -7.86 -11.81
C SER A 45 12.76 -8.75 -10.61
N PRO A 46 11.76 -9.14 -9.77
CA PRO A 46 11.94 -10.16 -8.73
C PRO A 46 12.53 -11.47 -9.27
N THR A 47 12.08 -11.90 -10.46
CA THR A 47 12.54 -13.13 -11.10
C THR A 47 14.05 -13.10 -11.42
N ASP A 48 14.57 -11.96 -11.87
CA ASP A 48 16.02 -11.80 -12.14
C ASP A 48 16.84 -11.93 -10.86
N ILE A 49 16.33 -11.37 -9.76
CA ILE A 49 16.99 -11.42 -8.44
C ILE A 49 17.01 -12.85 -7.91
N LEU A 50 15.86 -13.54 -8.00
CA LEU A 50 15.74 -14.94 -7.62
C LEU A 50 16.71 -15.83 -8.41
N ALA A 51 16.85 -15.60 -9.71
CA ALA A 51 17.78 -16.35 -10.55
C ALA A 51 19.23 -16.20 -10.06
N ILE A 52 19.69 -14.98 -9.78
CA ILE A 52 21.05 -14.73 -9.27
C ILE A 52 21.28 -15.40 -7.91
N LEU A 53 20.32 -15.28 -7.00
CA LEU A 53 20.43 -15.85 -5.66
C LEU A 53 20.46 -17.38 -5.72
N ARG A 54 19.65 -18.00 -6.58
CA ARG A 54 19.69 -19.44 -6.85
C ARG A 54 21.01 -19.89 -7.46
N THR A 55 21.61 -19.12 -8.37
CA THR A 55 22.95 -19.44 -8.90
C THR A 55 24.01 -19.52 -7.80
N GLN A 56 23.87 -18.77 -6.69
CA GLN A 56 24.79 -18.90 -5.55
C GLN A 56 24.65 -20.22 -4.80
N VAL A 57 23.60 -20.97 -5.08
CA VAL A 57 23.15 -22.18 -4.40
C VAL A 57 23.20 -23.40 -5.34
N GLN A 58 23.44 -23.27 -6.65
CA GLN A 58 23.40 -24.41 -7.59
C GLN A 58 24.43 -25.54 -7.30
N GLU A 59 25.52 -25.31 -6.56
CA GLU A 59 26.42 -26.37 -6.04
C GLU A 59 25.91 -27.03 -4.73
N PHE A 60 24.89 -26.45 -4.10
CA PHE A 60 24.23 -26.91 -2.86
C PHE A 60 23.13 -27.95 -3.14
N GLU A 61 22.59 -27.93 -4.37
CA GLU A 61 21.36 -28.59 -4.79
C GLU A 61 21.49 -30.10 -5.08
N GLU A 62 22.71 -30.62 -5.28
CA GLU A 62 22.90 -32.06 -5.55
C GLU A 62 22.62 -32.96 -4.33
N SER A 63 22.48 -32.40 -3.13
CA SER A 63 22.50 -33.20 -1.88
C SER A 63 21.22 -33.23 -1.05
N THR A 64 20.23 -32.34 -1.23
CA THR A 64 19.05 -32.32 -0.34
C THR A 64 17.81 -31.78 -1.04
N SER A 65 16.63 -32.27 -0.64
CA SER A 65 15.26 -31.91 -1.07
C SER A 65 14.83 -30.44 -0.80
N GLY A 66 15.77 -29.49 -0.88
CA GLY A 66 15.65 -28.10 -0.42
C GLY A 66 15.16 -27.09 -1.47
N ASP A 67 14.91 -27.51 -2.70
CA ASP A 67 14.44 -26.64 -3.80
C ASP A 67 13.10 -25.93 -3.45
N ASP A 68 12.22 -26.67 -2.77
CA ASP A 68 10.94 -26.17 -2.27
C ASP A 68 11.11 -25.10 -1.17
N THR A 69 12.02 -25.31 -0.22
CA THR A 69 12.13 -24.49 1.00
C THR A 69 12.81 -23.16 0.71
N LEU A 70 13.88 -23.18 -0.08
CA LEU A 70 14.62 -21.97 -0.43
C LEU A 70 13.80 -21.09 -1.38
N THR A 71 13.02 -21.70 -2.27
CA THR A 71 12.03 -21.01 -3.11
C THR A 71 10.87 -20.45 -2.30
N LYS A 72 10.34 -21.21 -1.31
CA LYS A 72 9.29 -20.73 -0.38
C LYS A 72 9.71 -19.48 0.36
N TRP A 73 10.96 -19.43 0.82
CA TRP A 73 11.48 -18.28 1.55
C TRP A 73 11.86 -17.08 0.67
N LEU A 74 12.57 -17.34 -0.43
CA LEU A 74 13.09 -16.29 -1.30
C LEU A 74 11.97 -15.51 -1.98
N ASN A 75 10.87 -16.17 -2.36
CA ASN A 75 9.79 -15.53 -3.11
C ASN A 75 9.15 -14.35 -2.35
N PRO A 76 8.57 -14.52 -1.14
CA PRO A 76 7.99 -13.41 -0.39
C PRO A 76 9.04 -12.35 -0.06
N THR A 77 10.25 -12.76 0.34
CA THR A 77 11.32 -11.83 0.70
C THR A 77 11.73 -10.95 -0.48
N VAL A 78 11.91 -11.55 -1.66
CA VAL A 78 12.28 -10.81 -2.88
C VAL A 78 11.15 -9.91 -3.33
N ASN A 79 9.91 -10.40 -3.36
CA ASN A 79 8.75 -9.61 -3.77
C ASN A 79 8.55 -8.38 -2.89
N VAL A 80 8.61 -8.55 -1.57
CA VAL A 80 8.42 -7.47 -0.60
C VAL A 80 9.52 -6.43 -0.73
N LEU A 81 10.78 -6.85 -0.68
CA LEU A 81 11.92 -5.94 -0.78
C LEU A 81 11.95 -5.24 -2.16
N TYR A 82 11.51 -5.92 -3.22
CA TYR A 82 11.37 -5.35 -4.56
C TYR A 82 10.24 -4.33 -4.64
N ALA A 83 9.05 -4.62 -4.09
CA ALA A 83 7.91 -3.70 -4.04
C ALA A 83 8.27 -2.41 -3.29
N PHE A 84 8.99 -2.52 -2.17
CA PHE A 84 9.46 -1.37 -1.42
C PHE A 84 10.72 -0.70 -2.04
N SER A 85 11.36 -1.30 -3.04
CA SER A 85 12.61 -0.77 -3.61
C SER A 85 12.43 0.58 -4.30
N ALA A 86 11.28 0.81 -4.95
CA ALA A 86 10.93 2.10 -5.55
C ALA A 86 10.63 3.14 -4.47
N ALA A 87 9.81 2.78 -3.47
CA ALA A 87 9.49 3.64 -2.34
C ALA A 87 10.74 4.05 -1.53
N LEU A 88 11.76 3.19 -1.49
CA LEU A 88 13.04 3.42 -0.83
C LEU A 88 14.13 3.96 -1.77
N GLY A 89 13.84 4.15 -3.06
CA GLY A 89 14.78 4.73 -4.02
C GLY A 89 14.69 6.25 -4.10
N GLU A 90 13.47 6.80 -3.95
CA GLU A 90 13.18 8.20 -4.30
C GLU A 90 13.23 9.19 -3.12
N GLY A 91 13.47 8.76 -1.88
CA GLY A 91 13.35 9.64 -0.69
C GLY A 91 14.50 9.62 0.33
N VAL A 92 15.46 8.70 0.19
CA VAL A 92 16.42 8.38 1.28
C VAL A 92 17.86 8.84 1.01
N GLY A 93 18.13 9.50 -0.12
CA GLY A 93 19.45 10.08 -0.42
C GLY A 93 20.59 9.06 -0.59
N LEU A 94 20.26 7.78 -0.72
CA LEU A 94 21.23 6.70 -0.91
C LEU A 94 21.57 6.55 -2.39
N VAL A 95 22.87 6.41 -2.68
CA VAL A 95 23.40 6.17 -4.04
C VAL A 95 23.15 4.75 -4.55
N PHE A 96 22.54 3.91 -3.71
CA PHE A 96 22.26 2.50 -3.97
C PHE A 96 20.89 2.12 -3.40
N SER A 97 20.25 1.11 -3.99
CA SER A 97 18.99 0.56 -3.48
C SER A 97 19.23 -0.28 -2.21
N PRO A 98 18.61 0.05 -1.06
CA PRO A 98 18.71 -0.74 0.17
C PRO A 98 18.32 -2.21 -0.02
N ALA A 99 17.28 -2.48 -0.82
CA ALA A 99 16.82 -3.82 -1.14
C ALA A 99 17.92 -4.65 -1.82
N LYS A 100 18.62 -4.07 -2.81
CA LYS A 100 19.73 -4.75 -3.50
C LYS A 100 20.89 -5.08 -2.55
N VAL A 101 21.15 -4.24 -1.55
CA VAL A 101 22.16 -4.53 -0.51
C VAL A 101 21.74 -5.71 0.36
N ILE A 102 20.47 -5.82 0.72
CA ILE A 102 19.94 -6.97 1.47
C ILE A 102 20.13 -8.26 0.67
N PHE A 103 19.77 -8.26 -0.61
CA PHE A 103 19.98 -9.41 -1.50
C PHE A 103 21.46 -9.76 -1.65
N ALA A 104 22.35 -8.78 -1.78
CA ALA A 104 23.79 -9.02 -1.81
C ALA A 104 24.28 -9.66 -0.50
N GLY A 105 23.77 -9.20 0.65
CA GLY A 105 24.03 -9.80 1.96
C GLY A 105 23.57 -11.26 2.05
N ALA A 106 22.35 -11.55 1.59
CA ALA A 106 21.80 -12.91 1.53
C ALA A 106 22.65 -13.82 0.62
N GLY A 107 23.03 -13.35 -0.57
CA GLY A 107 23.90 -14.10 -1.48
C GLY A 107 25.29 -14.38 -0.89
N VAL A 108 25.90 -13.41 -0.20
CA VAL A 108 27.18 -13.61 0.50
C VAL A 108 27.06 -14.61 1.65
N LEU A 109 25.92 -14.62 2.35
CA LEU A 109 25.62 -15.59 3.41
C LEU A 109 25.46 -17.00 2.83
N LEU A 110 24.70 -17.17 1.75
CA LEU A 110 24.54 -18.45 1.04
C LEU A 110 25.89 -18.99 0.56
N LEU A 111 26.71 -18.14 -0.07
CA LEU A 111 28.08 -18.49 -0.48
C LEU A 111 28.96 -18.94 0.69
N ALA A 112 28.78 -18.37 1.89
CA ALA A 112 29.55 -18.75 3.07
C ALA A 112 29.13 -20.11 3.66
N ALA A 113 27.94 -20.60 3.33
CA ALA A 113 27.42 -21.86 3.83
C ALA A 113 27.63 -23.04 2.89
N LYS A 114 28.05 -22.80 1.65
CA LYS A 114 28.12 -23.81 0.59
C LYS A 114 28.91 -25.07 0.97
N ASP A 115 29.99 -24.93 1.75
CA ASP A 115 30.90 -26.04 2.10
C ASP A 115 30.58 -26.68 3.47
N VAL A 116 29.47 -26.32 4.12
CA VAL A 116 29.19 -26.74 5.50
C VAL A 116 27.77 -27.26 5.64
N VAL A 117 27.58 -28.57 5.50
CA VAL A 117 26.27 -29.25 5.60
C VAL A 117 25.49 -28.87 6.87
N ALA A 118 26.16 -28.81 8.03
CA ALA A 118 25.51 -28.41 9.27
C ALA A 118 25.07 -26.93 9.32
N SER A 119 25.59 -26.09 8.42
CA SER A 119 25.16 -24.69 8.24
C SER A 119 23.90 -24.58 7.41
N GLN A 120 23.56 -25.60 6.64
CA GLN A 120 22.40 -25.60 5.74
C GLN A 120 21.10 -25.62 6.55
N ASP A 121 20.99 -26.53 7.53
CA ASP A 121 19.78 -26.69 8.34
C ASP A 121 19.38 -25.41 9.08
N ALA A 122 20.30 -24.68 9.73
CA ALA A 122 19.89 -23.41 10.34
C ALA A 122 20.08 -22.17 9.49
N LEU A 123 20.59 -22.28 8.26
CA LEU A 123 20.23 -21.27 7.28
C LEU A 123 18.74 -21.34 7.01
N ILE A 124 18.20 -22.55 6.81
CA ILE A 124 16.76 -22.76 6.63
C ILE A 124 15.99 -22.19 7.82
N ASP A 125 16.33 -22.53 9.08
CA ASP A 125 15.65 -21.96 10.26
C ASP A 125 15.71 -20.41 10.34
N ILE A 126 16.87 -19.82 10.02
CA ILE A 126 17.04 -18.35 10.07
C ILE A 126 16.24 -17.69 8.96
N PHE A 127 16.27 -18.28 7.76
CA PHE A 127 15.52 -17.79 6.63
C PHE A 127 14.01 -17.91 6.91
N GLU A 128 13.48 -19.06 7.31
CA GLU A 128 12.06 -19.22 7.69
C GLU A 128 11.59 -18.17 8.70
N ARG A 129 12.40 -17.87 9.73
CA ARG A 129 12.12 -16.79 10.69
C ARG A 129 12.02 -15.44 9.98
N ILE A 130 12.99 -15.11 9.13
CA ILE A 130 13.02 -13.86 8.35
C ILE A 130 11.83 -13.76 7.37
N GLU A 131 11.43 -14.84 6.70
CA GLU A 131 10.23 -14.86 5.82
C GLU A 131 8.97 -14.56 6.59
N SER A 132 8.79 -15.11 7.79
CA SER A 132 7.57 -14.87 8.57
C SER A 132 7.31 -13.37 8.79
N PHE A 133 8.38 -12.57 8.88
CA PHE A 133 8.29 -11.13 8.96
C PHE A 133 7.99 -10.50 7.61
N PHE A 134 8.69 -10.89 6.54
CA PHE A 134 8.45 -10.32 5.21
C PHE A 134 7.07 -10.66 4.66
N ARG A 135 6.54 -11.87 4.89
CA ARG A 135 5.19 -12.26 4.46
C ARG A 135 4.11 -11.39 5.13
N ARG A 136 4.29 -11.05 6.41
CA ARG A 136 3.42 -10.06 7.08
C ARG A 136 3.56 -8.68 6.46
N LEU A 137 4.76 -8.28 6.05
CA LEU A 137 5.02 -6.99 5.42
C LEU A 137 4.45 -6.91 3.98
N GLU A 138 4.35 -8.05 3.28
CA GLU A 138 3.78 -8.19 1.93
C GLU A 138 2.32 -7.73 1.87
N GLU A 139 1.53 -8.04 2.90
CA GLU A 139 0.13 -7.63 3.02
C GLU A 139 -0.04 -6.10 3.01
N TYR A 140 1.00 -5.34 3.34
CA TYR A 140 0.97 -3.88 3.35
C TYR A 140 1.51 -3.22 2.08
N SER A 141 2.02 -4.00 1.11
CA SER A 141 2.68 -3.47 -0.09
C SER A 141 1.71 -2.85 -1.12
N GLU A 142 0.41 -3.12 -1.00
CA GLU A 142 -0.64 -2.52 -1.84
C GLU A 142 -1.05 -1.11 -1.37
N VAL A 143 -0.62 -0.67 -0.19
CA VAL A 143 -0.98 0.65 0.37
C VAL A 143 0.18 1.64 0.17
N PRO A 144 -0.08 2.90 -0.22
CA PRO A 144 0.97 3.92 -0.34
C PRO A 144 1.79 4.07 0.95
N THR A 145 3.08 3.76 0.88
CA THR A 145 4.00 3.80 2.02
C THR A 145 4.17 5.21 2.58
N THR A 146 3.81 5.41 3.85
CA THR A 146 4.04 6.69 4.55
C THR A 146 5.51 6.84 4.97
N GLU A 147 5.99 8.06 5.22
CA GLU A 147 7.37 8.30 5.71
C GLU A 147 7.70 7.53 7.00
N ALA A 148 6.72 7.36 7.90
CA ALA A 148 6.89 6.58 9.12
C ALA A 148 7.05 5.08 8.84
N MET A 149 6.34 4.56 7.83
CA MET A 149 6.45 3.17 7.42
C MET A 149 7.76 2.91 6.69
N ARG A 150 8.21 3.88 5.87
CA ARG A 150 9.55 3.88 5.28
C ARG A 150 10.64 3.80 6.37
N ASP A 151 10.50 4.55 7.47
CA ASP A 151 11.43 4.54 8.61
C ASP A 151 11.57 3.15 9.24
N VAL A 152 10.44 2.47 9.43
CA VAL A 152 10.39 1.12 9.99
C VAL A 152 11.02 0.11 9.03
N ILE A 153 10.69 0.15 7.74
CA ILE A 153 11.24 -0.77 6.74
C ILE A 153 12.78 -0.65 6.67
N VAL A 154 13.32 0.57 6.71
CA VAL A 154 14.78 0.78 6.72
C VAL A 154 15.42 0.19 7.99
N LYS A 155 14.81 0.38 9.16
CA LYS A 155 15.29 -0.21 10.41
C LYS A 155 15.26 -1.74 10.36
N ILE A 156 14.21 -2.33 9.79
CA ILE A 156 14.11 -3.78 9.55
C ILE A 156 15.27 -4.25 8.67
N MET A 157 15.52 -3.58 7.55
CA MET A 157 16.64 -3.93 6.66
C MET A 157 18.01 -3.87 7.38
N VAL A 158 18.21 -2.89 8.26
CA VAL A 158 19.44 -2.76 9.06
C VAL A 158 19.62 -3.93 10.01
N GLU A 159 18.57 -4.37 10.69
CA GLU A 159 18.60 -5.53 11.60
C GLU A 159 18.85 -6.83 10.81
N VAL A 160 18.21 -7.00 9.65
CA VAL A 160 18.46 -8.14 8.75
C VAL A 160 19.92 -8.20 8.30
N LEU A 161 20.53 -7.06 7.92
CA LEU A 161 21.97 -7.00 7.64
C LEU A 161 22.82 -7.38 8.85
N GLY A 162 22.41 -6.98 10.05
CA GLY A 162 23.07 -7.37 11.30
C GLY A 162 23.09 -8.88 11.50
N ILE A 163 21.96 -9.55 11.27
CA ILE A 163 21.82 -11.01 11.34
C ILE A 163 22.74 -11.66 10.30
N PHE A 164 22.65 -11.25 9.03
CA PHE A 164 23.52 -11.80 7.97
C PHE A 164 25.00 -11.62 8.30
N ALA A 165 25.40 -10.48 8.85
CA ALA A 165 26.77 -10.23 9.25
C ALA A 165 27.27 -11.21 10.31
N VAL A 166 26.45 -11.48 11.33
CA VAL A 166 26.79 -12.41 12.41
C VAL A 166 26.90 -13.83 11.87
N VAL A 167 25.90 -14.30 11.14
CA VAL A 167 25.84 -15.68 10.66
C VAL A 167 26.97 -15.95 9.65
N THR A 168 27.18 -15.05 8.68
CA THR A 168 28.25 -15.16 7.67
C THR A 168 29.63 -15.25 8.32
N LYS A 169 29.89 -14.45 9.36
CA LYS A 169 31.16 -14.47 10.10
C LYS A 169 31.38 -15.84 10.77
N GLU A 170 30.35 -16.36 11.44
CA GLU A 170 30.45 -17.61 12.20
C GLU A 170 30.64 -18.83 11.28
N MET A 171 30.01 -18.81 10.09
CA MET A 171 30.17 -19.86 9.07
C MET A 171 31.61 -19.95 8.55
N LYS A 172 32.22 -18.80 8.22
CA LYS A 172 33.62 -18.73 7.77
C LYS A 172 34.63 -19.20 8.80
N GLN A 173 34.30 -19.16 10.09
CA GLN A 173 35.20 -19.54 11.16
C GLN A 173 35.17 -21.05 11.47
N GLY A 174 34.50 -21.88 10.66
CA GLY A 174 34.39 -23.33 10.87
C GLY A 174 33.58 -23.70 12.12
N ARG A 175 32.88 -22.73 12.72
CA ARG A 175 32.18 -22.85 14.00
C ARG A 175 30.69 -23.18 13.85
N ALA A 176 30.18 -23.22 12.63
CA ALA A 176 28.76 -23.40 12.37
C ALA A 176 28.17 -24.61 13.10
N LYS A 177 28.78 -25.79 13.00
CA LYS A 177 28.26 -27.02 13.62
C LYS A 177 28.09 -26.97 15.16
N LYS A 178 28.88 -26.14 15.86
CA LYS A 178 28.84 -25.98 17.34
C LYS A 178 27.98 -24.80 17.80
N TYR A 179 27.83 -23.78 16.96
CA TYR A 179 27.17 -22.53 17.34
C TYR A 179 25.74 -22.44 16.82
N LEU A 180 25.41 -23.13 15.73
CA LEU A 180 24.09 -23.07 15.11
C LEU A 180 22.98 -23.63 16.01
N LYS A 181 23.24 -24.77 16.67
CA LYS A 181 22.38 -25.35 17.73
C LYS A 181 22.27 -24.45 18.99
N LYS A 182 23.11 -23.40 19.10
CA LYS A 182 23.11 -22.38 20.15
C LYS A 182 22.65 -20.99 19.66
N LEU A 183 22.41 -20.77 18.36
CA LEU A 183 21.97 -19.46 17.85
C LEU A 183 20.54 -19.13 18.30
N ILE A 184 19.72 -20.16 18.52
CA ILE A 184 18.37 -20.08 19.12
C ILE A 184 18.43 -19.76 20.64
N GLY A 185 19.60 -19.44 21.19
CA GLY A 185 19.78 -19.04 22.60
C GLY A 185 20.79 -17.91 22.80
N ARG A 186 21.17 -17.21 21.73
CA ARG A 186 22.16 -16.12 21.78
C ARG A 186 21.43 -14.79 21.92
N ARG A 187 21.63 -14.12 23.07
CA ARG A 187 21.02 -12.82 23.39
C ARG A 187 21.10 -11.79 22.28
N ASP A 188 22.20 -11.70 21.52
CA ASP A 188 22.34 -10.70 20.46
C ASP A 188 21.42 -10.97 19.25
N ILE A 189 21.14 -12.23 18.94
CA ILE A 189 20.24 -12.64 17.86
C ILE A 189 18.80 -12.61 18.35
N GLU A 190 18.53 -13.12 19.56
CA GLU A 190 17.22 -13.03 20.19
C GLU A 190 16.82 -11.57 20.45
N ASP A 191 17.76 -10.71 20.81
CA ASP A 191 17.53 -9.27 20.95
C ASP A 191 17.24 -8.64 19.57
N ALA A 192 17.94 -9.02 18.51
CA ALA A 192 17.67 -8.51 17.16
C ALA A 192 16.30 -8.98 16.66
N LEU A 193 15.96 -10.25 16.86
CA LEU A 193 14.65 -10.82 16.56
C LEU A 193 13.54 -10.19 17.42
N GLY A 194 13.80 -9.94 18.71
CA GLY A 194 12.87 -9.28 19.61
C GLY A 194 12.68 -7.79 19.30
N ARG A 195 13.75 -7.10 18.85
CA ARG A 195 13.67 -5.73 18.30
C ARG A 195 12.84 -5.71 17.03
N LEU A 196 13.04 -6.68 16.14
CA LEU A 196 12.27 -6.84 14.91
C LEU A 196 10.78 -7.06 15.24
N ASP A 197 10.44 -7.97 16.14
CA ASP A 197 9.06 -8.24 16.54
C ASP A 197 8.37 -7.00 17.19
N ARG A 198 9.13 -6.25 18.01
CA ARG A 198 8.65 -4.99 18.59
C ARG A 198 8.40 -3.90 17.53
N LEU A 199 9.28 -3.78 16.54
CA LEU A 199 9.12 -2.83 15.43
C LEU A 199 7.88 -3.19 14.58
N THR A 200 7.65 -4.49 14.34
CA THR A 200 6.47 -4.96 13.61
C THR A 200 5.17 -4.78 14.40
N GLN A 201 5.15 -4.94 15.73
CA GLN A 201 3.95 -4.63 16.53
C GLN A 201 3.63 -3.12 16.53
N GLN A 202 4.65 -2.26 16.58
CA GLN A 202 4.46 -0.81 16.48
C GLN A 202 3.91 -0.40 15.10
N GLU A 203 4.28 -1.12 14.05
CA GLU A 203 3.77 -0.94 12.69
C GLU A 203 2.28 -1.27 12.56
N VAL A 204 1.81 -2.39 13.14
CA VAL A 204 0.38 -2.75 13.18
C VAL A 204 -0.44 -1.63 13.84
N GLN A 205 0.05 -1.09 14.95
CA GLN A 205 -0.63 0.00 15.66
C GLN A 205 -0.67 1.30 14.83
N MET A 206 0.41 1.64 14.11
CA MET A 206 0.42 2.82 13.24
C MET A 206 -0.46 2.66 12.00
N ALA A 207 -0.48 1.48 11.39
CA ALA A 207 -1.38 1.17 10.28
C ALA A 207 -2.85 1.24 10.70
N ILE A 208 -3.19 0.68 11.87
CA ILE A 208 -4.53 0.81 12.47
C ILE A 208 -4.91 2.27 12.68
N VAL A 209 -3.99 3.11 13.17
CA VAL A 209 -4.24 4.54 13.36
C VAL A 209 -4.48 5.27 12.01
N GLN A 210 -3.77 4.91 10.94
CA GLN A 210 -4.00 5.48 9.61
C GLN A 210 -5.37 5.08 9.05
N VAL A 211 -5.73 3.78 9.13
CA VAL A 211 -7.05 3.29 8.72
C VAL A 211 -8.15 3.99 9.51
N LEU A 212 -7.96 4.16 10.82
CA LEU A 212 -8.91 4.85 11.68
C LEU A 212 -9.06 6.33 11.30
N LYS A 213 -7.97 7.02 10.92
CA LYS A 213 -8.03 8.41 10.42
C LYS A 213 -8.83 8.53 9.12
N VAL A 214 -8.61 7.64 8.16
CA VAL A 214 -9.38 7.61 6.91
C VAL A 214 -10.85 7.33 7.20
N ALA A 215 -11.13 6.36 8.09
CA ALA A 215 -12.51 6.04 8.48
C ALA A 215 -13.21 7.24 9.15
N HIS A 216 -12.52 8.00 10.01
CA HIS A 216 -13.07 9.23 10.58
C HIS A 216 -13.33 10.29 9.52
N HIS A 217 -12.39 10.53 8.61
CA HIS A 217 -12.58 11.51 7.55
C HIS A 217 -13.75 11.17 6.62
N VAL A 218 -13.90 9.88 6.25
CA VAL A 218 -15.04 9.40 5.47
C VAL A 218 -16.35 9.56 6.24
N LYS A 219 -16.37 9.23 7.54
CA LYS A 219 -17.56 9.41 8.38
C LYS A 219 -18.02 10.87 8.42
N ASP A 220 -17.10 11.80 8.61
CA ASP A 220 -17.40 13.25 8.65
C ASP A 220 -17.89 13.76 7.29
N GLY A 221 -17.27 13.28 6.20
CA GLY A 221 -17.71 13.59 4.84
C GLY A 221 -19.11 13.06 4.54
N VAL A 222 -19.41 11.81 4.92
CA VAL A 222 -20.74 11.20 4.75
C VAL A 222 -21.79 11.93 5.58
N GLN A 223 -21.47 12.37 6.80
CA GLN A 223 -22.37 13.17 7.63
C GLN A 223 -22.69 14.51 6.96
N THR A 224 -21.67 15.19 6.44
CA THR A 224 -21.84 16.47 5.72
C THR A 224 -22.71 16.29 4.47
N VAL A 225 -22.49 15.23 3.70
CA VAL A 225 -23.32 14.90 2.53
C VAL A 225 -24.75 14.58 2.97
N GLY A 226 -24.94 13.86 4.07
CA GLY A 226 -26.26 13.57 4.63
C GLY A 226 -27.06 14.84 4.94
N GLU A 227 -26.43 15.84 5.58
CA GLU A 227 -27.06 17.14 5.87
C GLU A 227 -27.41 17.91 4.58
N GLN A 228 -26.53 17.89 3.57
CA GLN A 228 -26.80 18.51 2.28
C GLN A 228 -27.95 17.83 1.54
N VAL A 229 -27.97 16.49 1.52
CA VAL A 229 -29.03 15.70 0.87
C VAL A 229 -30.38 15.93 1.57
N GLN A 230 -30.40 16.00 2.89
CA GLN A 230 -31.61 16.36 3.64
C GLN A 230 -32.11 17.75 3.25
N GLY A 231 -31.22 18.74 3.15
CA GLY A 231 -31.57 20.08 2.70
C GLY A 231 -32.05 20.16 1.24
N VAL A 232 -31.61 19.24 0.38
CA VAL A 232 -32.14 19.09 -0.98
C VAL A 232 -33.52 18.46 -0.95
N ASP A 233 -33.74 17.41 -0.15
CA ASP A 233 -35.03 16.75 0.00
C ASP A 233 -36.12 17.73 0.47
N ASP A 234 -35.80 18.57 1.46
CA ASP A 234 -36.73 19.60 1.96
C ASP A 234 -37.08 20.63 0.87
N LYS A 235 -36.09 21.07 0.08
CA LYS A 235 -36.34 21.98 -1.05
C LYS A 235 -37.15 21.32 -2.17
N VAL A 236 -36.93 20.03 -2.44
CA VAL A 236 -37.67 19.28 -3.44
C VAL A 236 -39.13 19.13 -3.02
N LYS A 237 -39.41 18.87 -1.73
CA LYS A 237 -40.79 18.89 -1.20
C LYS A 237 -41.46 20.25 -1.38
N GLU A 238 -40.75 21.34 -1.07
CA GLU A 238 -41.29 22.69 -1.28
C GLU A 238 -41.61 22.97 -2.77
N VAL A 239 -40.77 22.48 -3.68
CA VAL A 239 -41.03 22.56 -5.12
C VAL A 239 -42.24 21.71 -5.51
N ASP A 240 -42.37 20.50 -4.97
CA ASP A 240 -43.50 19.60 -5.23
C ASP A 240 -44.83 20.24 -4.81
N ASP A 241 -44.89 20.80 -3.60
CA ASP A 241 -46.05 21.56 -3.10
C ASP A 241 -46.39 22.74 -4.03
N LYS A 242 -45.38 23.47 -4.50
CA LYS A 242 -45.57 24.58 -5.45
C LYS A 242 -46.07 24.08 -6.81
N VAL A 243 -45.58 22.95 -7.30
CA VAL A 243 -46.01 22.35 -8.57
C VAL A 243 -47.46 21.89 -8.48
N ILE A 244 -47.87 21.25 -7.39
CA ILE A 244 -49.27 20.89 -7.13
C ILE A 244 -50.15 22.15 -7.16
N ALA A 245 -49.75 23.22 -6.46
CA ALA A 245 -50.50 24.47 -6.46
C ALA A 245 -50.58 25.15 -7.84
N VAL A 246 -49.57 24.98 -8.69
CA VAL A 246 -49.60 25.44 -10.08
C VAL A 246 -50.54 24.59 -10.91
N ASP A 247 -50.52 23.26 -10.75
CA ASP A 247 -51.41 22.33 -11.47
C ASP A 247 -52.88 22.65 -11.18
N ASP A 248 -53.24 22.87 -9.92
CA ASP A 248 -54.58 23.30 -9.50
C ASP A 248 -55.01 24.60 -10.19
N LYS A 249 -54.13 25.62 -10.22
CA LYS A 249 -54.41 26.90 -10.88
C LYS A 249 -54.58 26.76 -12.39
N VAL A 250 -53.77 25.92 -13.04
CA VAL A 250 -53.88 25.66 -14.47
C VAL A 250 -55.19 24.95 -14.78
N ASN A 251 -55.58 23.95 -13.99
CA ASN A 251 -56.85 23.25 -14.14
C ASN A 251 -58.05 24.20 -14.02
N LEU A 252 -58.04 25.09 -13.02
CA LEU A 252 -59.06 26.14 -12.88
C LEU A 252 -59.12 27.06 -14.11
N ALA A 253 -57.97 27.55 -14.59
CA ALA A 253 -57.91 28.42 -15.77
C ALA A 253 -58.41 27.71 -17.05
N VAL A 254 -58.16 26.40 -17.18
CA VAL A 254 -58.67 25.58 -18.28
C VAL A 254 -60.20 25.47 -18.22
N GLU A 255 -60.77 25.23 -17.04
CA GLU A 255 -62.23 25.18 -16.87
C GLU A 255 -62.89 26.54 -17.14
N ASP A 256 -62.32 27.63 -16.61
CA ASP A 256 -62.77 29.00 -16.91
C ASP A 256 -62.74 29.27 -18.42
N GLY A 257 -61.66 28.84 -19.11
CA GLY A 257 -61.53 28.94 -20.56
C GLY A 257 -62.59 28.16 -21.34
N LYS A 258 -62.98 26.97 -20.87
CA LYS A 258 -64.09 26.19 -21.47
C LYS A 258 -65.42 26.92 -21.33
N VAL A 259 -65.71 27.49 -20.15
CA VAL A 259 -66.92 28.27 -19.89
C VAL A 259 -66.98 29.48 -20.82
N VAL A 260 -65.90 30.28 -20.90
CA VAL A 260 -65.81 31.43 -21.80
C VAL A 260 -66.06 31.03 -23.25
N LYS A 261 -65.47 29.93 -23.71
CA LYS A 261 -65.68 29.41 -25.07
C LYS A 261 -67.15 29.03 -25.32
N ALA A 262 -67.80 28.36 -24.36
CA ALA A 262 -69.20 27.99 -24.45
C ALA A 262 -70.11 29.23 -24.55
N THR A 263 -69.96 30.20 -23.65
CA THR A 263 -70.71 31.47 -23.67
C THR A 263 -70.49 32.25 -24.96
N THR A 264 -69.27 32.21 -25.51
CA THR A 264 -68.95 32.84 -26.81
C THR A 264 -69.68 32.16 -27.97
N MET A 265 -69.79 30.83 -27.96
CA MET A 265 -70.55 30.09 -28.99
C MET A 265 -72.06 30.36 -28.88
N GLU A 266 -72.60 30.41 -27.66
CA GLU A 266 -74.01 30.74 -27.40
C GLU A 266 -74.35 32.15 -27.87
N THR A 267 -73.55 33.15 -27.46
CA THR A 267 -73.74 34.55 -27.90
C THR A 267 -73.64 34.71 -29.41
N LYS A 268 -72.68 34.04 -30.08
CA LYS A 268 -72.60 34.03 -31.54
C LYS A 268 -73.87 33.45 -32.18
N THR A 269 -74.45 32.41 -31.58
CA THR A 269 -75.69 31.76 -32.05
C THR A 269 -76.89 32.69 -31.89
N LEU A 270 -77.03 33.34 -30.72
CA LEU A 270 -78.09 34.31 -30.44
C LEU A 270 -78.02 35.53 -31.37
N LEU A 271 -76.83 36.05 -31.63
CA LEU A 271 -76.63 37.14 -32.59
C LEU A 271 -77.03 36.74 -34.01
N GLN A 272 -76.70 35.51 -34.44
CA GLN A 272 -77.11 35.01 -35.75
C GLN A 272 -78.63 34.84 -35.86
N GLN A 273 -79.29 34.30 -34.83
CA GLN A 273 -80.76 34.20 -34.77
C GLN A 273 -81.41 35.58 -34.84
N THR A 274 -80.90 36.54 -34.07
CA THR A 274 -81.40 37.93 -34.06
C THR A 274 -81.26 38.58 -35.44
N ALA A 275 -80.12 38.41 -36.10
CA ALA A 275 -79.88 38.91 -37.46
C ALA A 275 -80.84 38.29 -38.49
N ASN A 276 -81.15 36.99 -38.36
CA ASN A 276 -82.12 36.32 -39.22
C ASN A 276 -83.55 36.87 -39.01
N ASN A 277 -83.98 37.03 -37.75
CA ASN A 277 -85.31 37.57 -37.42
C ASN A 277 -85.51 38.99 -37.97
N ILE A 278 -84.50 39.87 -37.84
CA ILE A 278 -84.55 41.24 -38.40
C ILE A 278 -84.69 41.22 -39.93
N ASN A 279 -84.07 40.26 -40.62
CA ASN A 279 -84.18 40.12 -42.08
C ASN A 279 -85.55 39.60 -42.52
N GLU A 280 -86.19 38.73 -41.73
CA GLU A 280 -87.57 38.27 -41.98
C GLU A 280 -88.58 39.40 -41.78
N GLU A 281 -88.43 40.19 -40.70
CA GLU A 281 -89.32 41.32 -40.40
C GLU A 281 -89.27 42.41 -41.49
N LYS A 282 -88.12 42.61 -42.14
CA LYS A 282 -87.98 43.53 -43.30
C LYS A 282 -88.59 43.00 -44.60
N ARG A 283 -88.93 41.72 -44.70
CA ARG A 283 -89.53 41.10 -45.90
C ARG A 283 -91.05 40.95 -45.82
N SER A 284 -91.62 41.12 -44.63
CA SER A 284 -93.08 41.20 -44.42
C SER A 284 -93.59 42.63 -44.60
#